data_AF-A0A7S3CER7-F1
#
_entry.id   AF-A0A7S3CER7-F1
#
_cell.length_a   1.000
_cell.length_b   1.000
_cell.length_c   1.000
_cell.angle_alpha   90.00
_cell.angle_beta   90.00
_cell.angle_gamma   90.00
#
_symmetry.space_group_name_H-M   'P 1'
#
loop_
_entity.id
_entity.type
_entity.pdbx_description
1 polymer ?
#
loop_
_entity_poly.entity_id
_entity_poly.type
_entity_poly.pdbx_seq_one_letter_code
_entity_poly.pdbx_strand_id
1 'polypeptide(L)'
;ESKVGSRGVHVLQCSSGYLRIYPLTGIARGERSTWKKHKAEVPFVAAGAVDRPGRGGEASCAVTIDEVGTLGIWSIPGFESYWNRKVSDVIGWRWAPSEDARVVVSGHGQ
;
A
#
# COMPACT_ATOMS: atom_id res chain seq x y z
N GLU A 1 -11.86 18.50 21.49
CA GLU A 1 -12.51 18.43 20.18
C GLU A 1 -11.87 17.33 19.36
N SER A 2 -12.63 16.29 19.04
CA SER A 2 -12.17 15.23 18.13
C SER A 2 -12.04 15.85 16.75
N LYS A 3 -10.81 16.00 16.23
CA LYS A 3 -10.59 16.29 14.82
C LYS A 3 -11.14 15.10 14.05
N VAL A 4 -12.40 15.21 13.62
CA VAL A 4 -12.97 14.42 12.54
C VAL A 4 -11.99 14.57 11.38
N GLY A 5 -11.14 13.55 11.20
CA GLY A 5 -10.08 13.57 10.20
C GLY A 5 -10.74 13.85 8.86
N SER A 6 -10.46 15.02 8.27
CA SER A 6 -10.85 15.30 6.91
C SER A 6 -10.44 14.11 6.06
N ARG A 7 -11.39 13.48 5.35
CA ARG A 7 -11.12 12.45 4.35
C ARG A 7 -10.24 13.05 3.26
N GLY A 8 -8.94 13.11 3.53
CA GLY A 8 -7.95 13.66 2.63
C GLY A 8 -7.66 12.64 1.55
N VAL A 9 -7.50 13.11 0.32
CA VAL A 9 -6.92 12.28 -0.73
C VAL A 9 -5.43 12.22 -0.47
N HIS A 10 -4.85 11.02 -0.53
CA HIS A 10 -3.44 10.80 -0.28
C HIS A 10 -2.79 10.07 -1.45
N VAL A 11 -1.50 10.28 -1.65
CA VAL A 11 -0.66 9.50 -2.56
C VAL A 11 0.20 8.57 -1.75
N LEU A 12 0.13 7.28 -2.07
CA LEU A 12 1.13 6.30 -1.65
C LEU A 12 2.27 6.32 -2.67
N GLN A 13 3.49 6.61 -2.22
CA GLN A 13 4.68 6.57 -3.05
C GLN A 13 5.65 5.51 -2.52
N CYS A 14 6.18 4.71 -3.44
CA CYS A 14 7.30 3.80 -3.22
C CYS A 14 8.56 4.39 -3.85
N SER A 15 9.61 4.65 -3.06
CA SER A 15 10.91 5.12 -3.60
C SER A 15 12.09 4.86 -2.66
N SER A 16 13.21 4.41 -3.24
CA SER A 16 14.54 4.29 -2.61
C SER A 16 14.52 3.56 -1.25
N GLY A 17 13.76 2.47 -1.15
CA GLY A 17 13.62 1.68 0.08
C GLY A 17 12.65 2.25 1.12
N TYR A 18 11.74 3.14 0.70
CA TYR A 18 10.70 3.67 1.56
C TYR A 18 9.31 3.56 0.95
N LEU A 19 8.33 3.38 1.83
CA LEU A 19 6.92 3.60 1.55
C LEU A 19 6.49 4.90 2.23
N ARG A 20 5.84 5.81 1.49
CA ARG A 20 5.48 7.14 1.97
C ARG A 20 4.04 7.48 1.64
N ILE A 21 3.38 8.19 2.55
CA ILE A 21 2.06 8.78 2.33
C ILE A 21 2.21 10.29 2.27
N TYR A 22 1.72 10.88 1.18
CA TYR A 22 1.66 12.32 0.99
C TYR A 22 0.21 12.77 0.99
N PRO A 23 -0.18 13.79 1.77
CA PRO A 23 -1.49 14.41 1.61
C PRO A 23 -1.53 15.13 0.25
N LEU A 24 -2.67 15.11 -0.46
CA LEU A 24 -2.82 15.89 -1.70
C LEU A 24 -3.39 17.29 -1.46
N THR A 25 -3.92 17.54 -0.27
CA THR A 25 -4.54 18.80 0.10
C THR A 25 -3.80 19.42 1.28
N GLY A 26 -3.73 20.75 1.32
CA GLY A 26 -3.09 21.46 2.44
C GLY A 26 -1.56 21.40 2.43
N ILE A 27 -0.94 21.12 1.29
CA ILE A 27 0.51 21.29 1.08
C ILE A 27 0.73 22.62 0.37
N ALA A 28 1.48 23.54 0.99
CA ALA A 28 1.87 24.78 0.33
C ALA A 28 2.97 24.53 -0.72
N ARG A 29 3.03 25.37 -1.75
CA ARG A 29 4.08 25.25 -2.79
C ARG A 29 5.47 25.35 -2.15
N GLY A 30 6.30 24.33 -2.34
CA GLY A 30 7.64 24.25 -1.76
C GLY A 30 7.73 23.44 -0.47
N GLU A 31 6.61 23.06 0.13
CA GLU A 31 6.61 22.15 1.27
C GLU A 31 6.91 20.71 0.87
N ARG A 32 7.77 20.07 1.65
CA ARG A 32 8.02 18.63 1.58
C ARG A 32 7.29 17.95 2.75
N SER A 33 5.98 17.78 2.67
CA SER A 33 5.23 17.13 3.75
C SER A 33 4.99 15.66 3.41
N THR A 34 5.82 14.79 3.99
CA THR A 34 5.49 13.37 4.11
C THR A 34 4.67 13.19 5.38
N TRP A 35 3.43 12.73 5.26
CA TRP A 35 2.57 12.49 6.43
C TRP A 35 3.02 11.27 7.22
N LYS A 36 3.36 10.18 6.51
CA LYS A 36 3.92 8.96 7.11
C LYS A 36 4.98 8.38 6.20
N LYS A 37 6.04 7.82 6.77
CA LYS A 37 7.05 7.03 6.06
C LYS A 37 7.36 5.74 6.81
N HIS A 38 7.62 4.68 6.07
CA HIS A 38 8.20 3.44 6.56
C HIS A 38 9.49 3.17 5.77
N LYS A 39 10.57 2.82 6.48
CA LYS A 39 11.83 2.41 5.86
C LYS A 39 11.81 0.89 5.78
N ALA A 40 11.92 0.37 4.57
CA ALA A 40 11.97 -1.07 4.34
C ALA A 40 13.36 -1.62 4.67
N GLU A 41 13.41 -2.85 5.16
CA GLU A 41 14.68 -3.59 5.32
C GLU A 41 15.24 -3.98 3.95
N VAL A 42 14.36 -4.46 3.06
CA VAL A 42 14.65 -4.71 1.64
C VAL A 42 13.87 -3.69 0.79
N PRO A 43 14.49 -3.03 -0.20
CA PRO A 43 13.79 -2.02 -0.98
C PRO A 43 12.56 -2.56 -1.72
N PHE A 44 11.53 -1.73 -1.81
CA PHE A 44 10.33 -2.05 -2.58
C PHE A 44 10.52 -1.71 -4.06
N VAL A 45 10.12 -2.62 -4.94
CA VAL A 45 10.07 -2.40 -6.40
C VAL A 45 8.70 -1.88 -6.86
N ALA A 46 7.64 -2.23 -6.14
CA ALA A 46 6.29 -1.78 -6.44
C ALA A 46 5.47 -1.65 -5.15
N ALA A 47 4.57 -0.65 -5.13
CA ALA A 47 3.53 -0.55 -4.11
C ALA A 47 2.26 0.05 -4.69
N GLY A 48 1.11 -0.34 -4.15
CA GLY A 48 -0.18 0.25 -4.50
C GLY A 48 -1.12 0.24 -3.31
N ALA A 49 -1.88 1.32 -3.17
CA ALA A 49 -2.96 1.40 -2.19
C ALA A 49 -4.18 0.67 -2.72
N VAL A 50 -4.89 -0.01 -1.83
CA VAL A 50 -6.07 -0.80 -2.15
C VAL A 50 -7.13 -0.52 -1.11
N ASP A 51 -8.34 -0.23 -1.59
CA ASP A 51 -9.52 -0.15 -0.73
C ASP A 51 -10.13 -1.54 -0.58
N ARG A 52 -10.46 -1.93 0.65
CA ARG A 52 -11.20 -3.16 0.91
C ARG A 52 -12.70 -2.89 0.71
N PRO A 53 -13.34 -3.50 -0.29
CA PRO A 53 -14.80 -3.39 -0.42
C PRO A 53 -15.46 -4.21 0.69
N GLY A 54 -15.81 -3.55 1.79
CA GLY A 54 -16.46 -4.15 2.96
C GLY A 54 -17.22 -3.09 3.77
N ARG A 55 -18.44 -3.42 4.21
CA ARG A 55 -19.37 -2.52 4.92
C ARG A 55 -18.68 -1.86 6.12
N GLY A 56 -18.61 -0.52 6.13
CA GLY A 56 -18.36 0.24 7.37
C GLY A 56 -17.04 0.98 7.49
N GLY A 57 -16.38 1.35 6.39
CA GLY A 57 -15.22 2.25 6.43
C GLY A 57 -13.93 1.56 6.88
N GLU A 58 -13.74 0.29 6.50
CA GLU A 58 -12.51 -0.43 6.77
C GLU A 58 -11.28 0.26 6.15
N ALA A 59 -10.16 0.17 6.87
CA ALA A 59 -8.91 0.84 6.51
C ALA A 59 -8.35 0.33 5.18
N SER A 60 -7.99 1.27 4.29
CA SER A 60 -7.21 0.96 3.09
C SER A 60 -5.90 0.25 3.47
N CYS A 61 -5.40 -0.61 2.59
CA CYS A 61 -4.13 -1.31 2.78
C CYS A 61 -3.14 -1.01 1.64
N ALA A 62 -1.85 -1.19 1.89
CA ALA A 62 -0.84 -1.19 0.84
C ALA A 62 -0.50 -2.63 0.47
N VAL A 63 -0.42 -2.91 -0.83
CA VAL A 63 0.23 -4.11 -1.35
C VAL A 63 1.59 -3.71 -1.87
N THR A 64 2.64 -4.42 -1.47
CA THR A 64 4.03 -4.14 -1.86
C THR A 64 4.69 -5.37 -2.44
N ILE A 65 5.66 -5.17 -3.33
CA ILE A 65 6.62 -6.19 -3.74
C ILE A 65 8.02 -5.64 -3.51
N ASP A 66 8.89 -6.40 -2.85
CA ASP A 66 10.29 -6.05 -2.64
C ASP A 66 11.24 -6.62 -3.72
N GLU A 67 12.50 -6.17 -3.70
CA GLU A 67 13.55 -6.57 -4.65
C GLU A 67 13.88 -8.07 -4.60
N VAL A 68 13.51 -8.78 -3.54
CA VAL A 68 13.75 -10.23 -3.42
C VAL A 68 12.49 -11.06 -3.70
N GLY A 69 11.43 -10.43 -4.20
CA GLY A 69 10.18 -11.08 -4.59
C GLY A 69 9.25 -11.38 -3.42
N THR A 70 9.30 -10.62 -2.33
CA THR A 70 8.32 -10.78 -1.24
C THR A 70 7.10 -9.89 -1.50
N LEU A 71 5.93 -10.50 -1.61
CA LEU A 71 4.64 -9.81 -1.61
C LEU A 71 4.23 -9.53 -0.16
N GLY A 72 3.87 -8.30 0.16
CA GLY A 72 3.44 -7.87 1.49
C GLY A 72 2.12 -7.11 1.48
N ILE A 73 1.34 -7.25 2.55
CA ILE A 73 0.12 -6.48 2.81
C ILE A 73 0.30 -5.69 4.11
N TRP A 74 0.11 -4.38 4.03
CA TRP A 74 0.38 -3.45 5.12
C TRP A 74 -0.83 -2.59 5.44
N SER A 75 -0.98 -2.23 6.70
CA SER A 75 -1.96 -1.24 7.14
C SER A 75 -1.62 0.15 6.58
N ILE A 76 -2.63 0.92 6.19
CA ILE A 76 -2.49 2.36 5.95
C ILE A 76 -3.41 3.10 6.95
N PRO A 77 -2.93 4.14 7.64
CA PRO A 77 -1.59 4.75 7.53
C PRO A 77 -0.53 4.13 8.47
N GLY A 78 -0.84 3.05 9.18
CA GLY A 78 0.04 2.49 10.21
C GLY A 78 1.37 1.92 9.69
N PHE A 79 1.36 1.35 8.49
CA PHE A 79 2.43 0.52 7.94
C PHE A 79 2.82 -0.66 8.82
N GLU A 80 1.82 -1.27 9.44
CA GLU A 80 1.94 -2.55 10.14
C GLU A 80 1.75 -3.67 9.12
N SER A 81 2.66 -4.65 9.09
CA SER A 81 2.55 -5.80 8.21
C SER A 81 1.51 -6.77 8.74
N TYR A 82 0.50 -7.06 7.94
CA TYR A 82 -0.50 -8.09 8.25
C TYR A 82 -0.10 -9.46 7.70
N TRP A 83 0.62 -9.46 6.58
CA TRP A 83 0.94 -10.66 5.84
C TRP A 83 2.12 -10.41 4.90
N ASN A 84 2.98 -11.41 4.77
CA ASN A 84 4.02 -11.45 3.76
C ASN A 84 4.18 -12.87 3.21
N ARG A 85 4.63 -12.98 1.97
CA ARG A 85 4.99 -14.26 1.35
C ARG A 85 5.96 -14.06 0.21
N LYS A 86 6.94 -14.95 0.12
CA LYS A 86 7.82 -15.03 -1.03
C LYS A 86 7.07 -15.54 -2.26
N VAL A 87 7.16 -14.81 -3.35
CA VAL A 87 6.58 -15.12 -4.65
C VAL A 87 7.68 -15.00 -5.71
N SER A 88 7.74 -15.95 -6.64
CA SER A 88 8.66 -15.86 -7.78
C SER A 88 7.96 -15.22 -8.97
N ASP A 89 8.74 -14.53 -9.82
CA ASP A 89 8.34 -14.12 -11.17
C ASP A 89 7.07 -13.25 -11.25
N VAL A 90 6.97 -12.21 -10.42
CA VAL A 90 5.82 -11.30 -10.44
C VAL A 90 6.01 -10.19 -11.49
N ILE A 91 5.26 -10.28 -12.59
CA ILE A 91 5.19 -9.24 -13.63
C ILE A 91 4.17 -8.13 -13.32
N GLY A 92 3.29 -8.36 -12.34
CA GLY A 92 2.26 -7.43 -11.93
C GLY A 92 1.27 -8.06 -10.95
N TRP A 93 0.44 -7.22 -10.34
CA TRP A 93 -0.64 -7.66 -9.46
C TRP A 93 -1.87 -6.79 -9.67
N ARG A 94 -3.05 -7.35 -9.42
CA ARG A 94 -4.33 -6.62 -9.44
C ARG A 94 -5.18 -7.06 -8.27
N TRP A 95 -5.72 -6.12 -7.53
CA TRP A 95 -6.73 -6.43 -6.52
C TRP A 95 -8.08 -6.67 -7.20
N ALA A 96 -8.69 -7.84 -6.99
CA ALA A 96 -10.03 -8.12 -7.46
C ALA A 96 -11.05 -7.57 -6.43
N PRO A 97 -11.96 -6.67 -6.82
CA PRO A 97 -12.93 -6.06 -5.90
C PRO A 97 -14.10 -7.00 -5.52
N SER A 98 -13.99 -8.33 -5.70
CA SER A 98 -15.05 -9.27 -5.36
C SER A 98 -15.10 -9.59 -3.86
N GLU A 99 -16.29 -9.94 -3.37
CA GLU A 99 -16.51 -10.47 -2.02
C GLU A 99 -15.54 -11.64 -1.76
N ASP A 100 -14.84 -11.60 -0.63
CA ASP A 100 -13.63 -12.38 -0.33
C ASP A 100 -12.41 -12.06 -1.21
N ALA A 101 -11.68 -11.01 -0.85
CA ALA A 101 -10.36 -10.71 -1.39
C ALA A 101 -9.34 -11.80 -1.02
N ARG A 102 -9.39 -12.94 -1.71
CA ARG A 102 -8.34 -13.95 -1.71
C ARG A 102 -7.31 -13.53 -2.75
N VAL A 103 -6.03 -13.52 -2.36
CA VAL A 103 -4.92 -13.30 -3.29
C VAL A 103 -4.91 -14.47 -4.27
N VAL A 104 -5.42 -14.26 -5.49
CA VAL A 104 -5.39 -15.27 -6.55
C VAL A 104 -4.08 -15.13 -7.31
N VAL A 105 -3.19 -16.12 -7.17
CA VAL A 105 -1.98 -16.23 -7.98
C VAL A 105 -2.34 -17.05 -9.22
N SER A 106 -2.51 -16.39 -10.37
CA SER A 106 -2.64 -17.09 -11.65
C SER A 106 -1.25 -17.30 -12.24
N GLY A 107 -0.71 -18.51 -12.15
CA GLY A 107 0.44 -18.92 -12.95
C GLY A 107 -0.04 -19.31 -14.35
N HIS A 108 0.53 -18.71 -15.40
CA HIS A 108 0.46 -19.30 -16.73
C HIS A 108 1.36 -20.54 -16.73
N GLY A 109 0.74 -21.70 -16.52
CA GLY A 109 1.33 -22.99 -16.83
C GLY A 109 1.05 -23.35 -18.28
N GLN A 110 2.14 -23.63 -18.99
CA GLN A 110 2.31 -24.09 -20.38
C GLN A 110 2.32 -23.02 -21.47
#